data_AF-A0A371E810-F1
#
_entry.id   AF-A0A371E810-F1
#
_cell.length_a   1.000
_cell.length_b   1.000
_cell.length_c   1.000
_cell.angle_alpha   90.00
_cell.angle_beta   90.00
_cell.angle_gamma   90.00
#
_symmetry.space_group_name_H-M   'P 1'
#
loop_
_entity.id
_entity.type
_entity.pdbx_description
1 polymer ?
#
loop_
_entity_poly.entity_id
_entity_poly.type
_entity_poly.pdbx_seq_one_letter_code
_entity_poly.pdbx_strand_id
1 'polypeptide(L)'
;MKVLIIDDVNDSEQLEILAGTHDWFGSGTRIIITTRDKQVLAKEFATIYEVKELNFDESFQLFNLNALKPNKLEREYQELSKKMVNYAKGIPLVLKVLGHLLRGKDKEIWKSQLERLKKVQSKKVHDIIKLSYDDLDRDEKKIFLDIACFFDGLNLKVKHIKFLLKDHDYSVIASLERLKDKTLISISQQNIVSMHDIIQETAWQIARQESIEDLRSQSRLSDPDEIYQVLKYNEGSEAIRSIVINLSRMKQLELNPQGLAVLSSRINRI
;
A
#
# COMPACT_ATOMS: atom_id res chain seq x y z
N MET A 1 -17.60 19.78 30.41
CA MET A 1 -17.36 19.01 29.18
C MET A 1 -16.20 18.07 29.44
N LYS A 2 -16.42 16.76 29.36
CA LYS A 2 -15.35 15.75 29.45
C LYS A 2 -15.04 15.22 28.05
N VAL A 3 -13.77 14.96 27.77
CA VAL A 3 -13.33 14.35 26.50
C VAL A 3 -12.64 13.04 26.84
N LEU A 4 -13.08 11.94 26.22
CA LEU A 4 -12.45 10.63 26.29
C LEU A 4 -11.83 10.32 24.92
N ILE A 5 -10.59 9.85 24.91
CA ILE A 5 -9.89 9.43 23.70
C ILE A 5 -9.60 7.94 23.83
N ILE A 6 -10.08 7.15 22.86
CA ILE A 6 -9.81 5.72 22.74
C ILE A 6 -8.99 5.54 21.47
N ASP A 7 -7.71 5.24 21.64
CA ASP A 7 -6.73 5.24 20.55
C ASP A 7 -6.47 3.82 20.01
N ASP A 8 -6.28 3.71 18.69
CA ASP A 8 -5.94 2.50 17.93
C ASP A 8 -6.84 1.28 18.19
N VAL A 9 -8.17 1.51 18.19
CA VAL A 9 -9.15 0.44 18.35
C VAL A 9 -9.16 -0.45 17.12
N ASN A 10 -8.98 -1.76 17.31
CA ASN A 10 -8.92 -2.75 16.23
C ASN A 10 -9.98 -3.86 16.34
N ASP A 11 -10.75 -3.88 17.42
CA ASP A 11 -11.89 -4.79 17.62
C ASP A 11 -13.09 -4.04 18.19
N SER A 12 -14.29 -4.35 17.69
CA SER A 12 -15.55 -3.84 18.24
C SER A 12 -15.76 -4.22 19.71
N GLU A 13 -15.25 -5.36 20.16
CA GLU A 13 -15.37 -5.79 21.57
C GLU A 13 -14.65 -4.82 22.52
N GLN A 14 -13.55 -4.19 22.08
CA GLN A 14 -12.86 -3.17 22.87
C GLN A 14 -13.77 -1.96 23.14
N LEU A 15 -14.60 -1.57 22.16
CA LEU A 15 -15.56 -0.47 22.35
C LEU A 15 -16.68 -0.87 23.29
N GLU A 16 -17.18 -2.10 23.21
CA GLU A 16 -18.21 -2.60 24.13
C GLU A 16 -17.70 -2.59 25.58
N ILE A 17 -16.43 -2.93 25.80
CA ILE A 17 -15.80 -2.94 27.13
C ILE A 17 -15.51 -1.51 27.63
N LEU A 18 -14.98 -0.64 26.78
CA LEU A 18 -14.47 0.68 27.18
C LEU A 18 -15.52 1.80 27.13
N ALA A 19 -16.51 1.66 26.25
CA ALA A 19 -17.48 2.69 25.93
C ALA A 19 -18.90 2.14 25.71
N GLY A 20 -19.21 0.98 26.31
CA GLY A 20 -20.48 0.23 26.29
C GLY A 20 -21.72 0.98 25.78
N THR A 21 -22.52 1.55 26.69
CA THR A 21 -23.73 2.30 26.29
C THR A 21 -23.58 3.79 26.55
N HIS A 22 -24.36 4.60 25.84
CA HIS A 22 -24.34 6.06 25.96
C HIS A 22 -24.66 6.53 27.40
N ASP A 23 -25.39 5.73 28.17
CA ASP A 23 -25.77 6.00 29.56
C ASP A 23 -24.58 5.99 30.53
N TRP A 24 -23.43 5.43 30.12
CA TRP A 24 -22.21 5.45 30.93
C TRP A 24 -21.61 6.86 31.01
N PHE A 25 -22.00 7.76 30.10
CA PHE A 25 -21.41 9.08 29.96
C PHE A 25 -22.45 10.18 30.23
N GLY A 26 -22.09 11.13 31.09
CA GLY A 26 -22.94 12.29 31.36
C GLY A 26 -23.08 13.20 30.14
N SER A 27 -24.19 13.95 30.08
CA SER A 27 -24.47 14.91 29.00
C SER A 27 -23.30 15.88 28.76
N GLY A 28 -23.00 16.14 27.49
CA GLY A 28 -21.87 16.99 27.07
C GLY A 28 -20.50 16.30 27.15
N THR A 29 -20.45 14.97 27.31
CA THR A 29 -19.23 14.19 27.09
C THR A 29 -18.99 13.97 25.60
N ARG A 30 -17.74 14.09 25.16
CA ARG A 30 -17.32 13.78 23.78
C ARG A 30 -16.34 12.62 23.81
N ILE A 31 -16.61 11.59 23.02
CA ILE A 31 -15.71 10.44 22.86
C ILE A 31 -15.08 10.55 21.47
N ILE A 32 -13.76 10.42 21.40
CA ILE A 32 -12.99 10.41 20.16
C ILE A 32 -12.35 9.03 20.07
N ILE A 33 -12.70 8.30 19.02
CA ILE A 33 -12.15 6.97 18.74
C ILE A 33 -11.25 7.11 17.51
N THR A 34 -10.03 6.58 17.59
CA THR A 34 -9.18 6.41 16.41
C THR A 34 -9.11 4.93 16.05
N THR A 35 -9.20 4.64 14.77
CA THR A 35 -9.11 3.27 14.25
C THR A 35 -8.59 3.30 12.81
N ARG A 36 -7.97 2.19 12.41
CA ARG A 36 -7.59 1.91 11.02
C ARG A 36 -8.63 1.06 10.29
N ASP A 37 -9.71 0.70 10.96
CA ASP A 37 -10.72 -0.23 10.47
C ASP A 37 -12.13 0.33 10.69
N LYS A 38 -12.78 0.73 9.60
CA LYS A 38 -14.13 1.31 9.67
C LYS A 38 -15.17 0.35 10.23
N GLN A 39 -14.99 -0.97 10.11
CA GLN A 39 -15.98 -1.95 10.57
C GLN A 39 -16.10 -1.98 12.09
N VAL A 40 -15.03 -1.62 12.81
CA VAL A 40 -15.04 -1.47 14.29
C VAL A 40 -16.10 -0.47 14.73
N LEU A 41 -16.43 0.51 13.89
CA LEU A 41 -17.38 1.58 14.19
C LEU A 41 -18.83 1.25 13.76
N ALA A 42 -19.09 0.11 13.10
CA ALA A 42 -20.36 -0.17 12.43
C ALA A 42 -21.59 -0.26 13.36
N LYS A 43 -21.37 -0.52 14.66
CA LYS A 43 -22.43 -0.61 15.67
C LYS A 43 -22.78 0.75 16.31
N GLU A 44 -21.94 1.77 16.12
CA GLU A 44 -22.07 3.05 16.82
C GLU A 44 -22.65 4.14 15.91
N PHE A 45 -23.50 5.01 16.47
CA PHE A 45 -23.96 6.25 15.81
C PHE A 45 -22.84 7.32 15.79
N ALA A 46 -21.66 6.94 15.31
CA ALA A 46 -20.48 7.79 15.28
C ALA A 46 -20.46 8.66 14.01
N THR A 47 -20.11 9.94 14.18
CA THR A 47 -19.72 10.78 13.05
C THR A 47 -18.30 10.42 12.65
N ILE A 48 -18.13 9.81 11.47
CA ILE A 48 -16.83 9.37 10.98
C ILE A 48 -16.10 10.54 10.32
N TYR A 49 -14.89 10.84 10.80
CA TYR A 49 -13.97 11.76 10.15
C TYR A 49 -12.82 10.96 9.51
N GLU A 50 -12.78 10.91 8.18
CA GLU A 50 -11.68 10.29 7.46
C GLU A 50 -10.50 11.27 7.36
N VAL A 51 -9.41 10.96 8.06
CA VAL A 51 -8.17 11.74 8.01
C VAL A 51 -7.59 11.70 6.61
N LYS A 52 -7.34 12.88 6.03
CA LYS A 52 -6.77 13.03 4.68
C LYS A 52 -5.26 13.19 4.73
N GLU A 53 -4.62 12.86 3.61
CA GLU A 53 -3.22 13.14 3.35
C GLU A 53 -2.94 14.66 3.47
N LEU A 54 -1.71 15.00 3.85
CA LEU A 54 -1.25 16.38 3.84
C LEU A 54 -1.12 16.89 2.42
N ASN A 55 -1.45 18.16 2.19
CA ASN A 55 -1.15 18.79 0.92
C ASN A 55 0.37 18.97 0.75
N PHE A 56 0.81 19.37 -0.44
CA PHE A 56 2.24 19.48 -0.75
C PHE A 56 2.97 20.45 0.19
N ASP A 57 2.37 21.60 0.49
CA ASP A 57 3.00 22.64 1.32
C ASP A 57 3.12 22.19 2.78
N GLU A 58 2.06 21.61 3.34
CA GLU A 58 2.06 20.98 4.67
C GLU A 58 3.09 19.86 4.76
N SER A 59 3.15 19.02 3.73
CA SER A 59 4.12 17.93 3.64
C SER A 59 5.55 18.43 3.59
N PHE A 60 5.80 19.48 2.79
CA PHE A 60 7.10 20.11 2.65
C PHE A 60 7.55 20.75 3.96
N GLN A 61 6.66 21.44 4.66
CA GLN A 61 6.93 21.98 5.99
C GLN A 61 7.26 20.87 6.98
N LEU A 62 6.41 19.84 7.08
CA LEU A 62 6.63 18.72 8.01
C LEU A 62 7.96 18.00 7.72
N PHE A 63 8.26 17.70 6.46
CA PHE A 63 9.53 17.06 6.11
C PHE A 63 10.72 17.93 6.53
N ASN A 64 10.72 19.21 6.18
CA ASN A 64 11.84 20.11 6.48
C ASN A 64 12.04 20.32 7.98
N LEU A 65 10.96 20.35 8.77
CA LEU A 65 11.03 20.39 10.24
C LEU A 65 11.79 19.18 10.81
N ASN A 66 11.69 18.02 10.18
CA ASN A 66 12.34 16.78 10.62
C ASN A 66 13.73 16.57 9.97
N ALA A 67 13.96 17.09 8.77
CA ALA A 67 15.16 16.85 7.97
C ALA A 67 16.23 17.94 8.11
N LEU A 68 15.83 19.21 8.11
CA LEU A 68 16.74 20.34 8.06
C LEU A 68 16.94 20.92 9.47
N LYS A 69 18.18 21.36 9.75
CA LYS A 69 18.42 22.27 10.87
C LYS A 69 18.02 23.68 10.42
N PRO A 70 17.64 24.59 11.35
CA PRO A 70 17.17 25.95 11.03
C PRO A 70 18.07 26.76 10.08
N ASN A 71 19.36 26.41 9.96
CA ASN A 71 20.37 27.19 9.23
C ASN A 71 20.81 26.56 7.89
N LYS A 72 20.15 25.52 7.36
CA LYS A 72 20.48 24.91 6.06
C LYS A 72 19.36 25.14 5.03
N LEU A 73 19.33 26.32 4.44
CA LEU A 73 18.39 26.75 3.38
C LEU A 73 19.10 26.90 2.02
N GLU A 74 19.99 25.98 1.66
CA GLU A 74 20.57 25.99 0.30
C GLU A 74 19.56 25.47 -0.72
N ARG A 75 19.52 26.11 -1.90
CA ARG A 75 18.58 25.82 -3.00
C ARG A 75 18.53 24.33 -3.37
N GLU A 76 19.67 23.64 -3.32
CA GLU A 76 19.77 22.21 -3.67
C GLU A 76 19.10 21.28 -2.63
N TYR A 77 19.18 21.60 -1.33
CA TYR A 77 18.46 20.84 -0.29
C TYR A 77 16.95 21.01 -0.44
N GLN A 78 16.47 22.18 -0.88
CA GLN A 78 15.05 22.38 -1.18
C GLN A 78 14.59 21.46 -2.31
N GLU A 79 15.34 21.37 -3.41
CA GLU A 79 14.98 20.47 -4.51
C GLU A 79 14.99 19.00 -4.11
N LEU A 80 15.95 18.56 -3.30
CA LEU A 80 15.94 17.20 -2.75
C LEU A 80 14.76 16.96 -1.79
N SER A 81 14.39 17.97 -1.00
CA SER A 81 13.23 17.91 -0.11
C SER A 81 11.93 17.76 -0.89
N LYS A 82 11.75 18.49 -2.00
CA LYS A 82 10.59 18.33 -2.89
C LYS A 82 10.48 16.89 -3.42
N LYS A 83 11.62 16.28 -3.81
CA LYS A 83 11.64 14.89 -4.28
C LYS A 83 11.25 13.89 -3.18
N MET A 84 11.73 14.10 -1.95
CA MET A 84 11.36 13.26 -0.79
C MET A 84 9.88 13.41 -0.42
N VAL A 85 9.36 14.64 -0.46
CA VAL A 85 7.95 14.95 -0.22
C VAL A 85 7.06 14.29 -1.26
N ASN A 86 7.45 14.37 -2.54
CA ASN A 86 6.74 13.69 -3.62
C ASN A 86 6.74 12.18 -3.46
N TYR A 87 7.82 11.59 -2.95
CA TYR A 87 7.86 10.15 -2.63
C TYR A 87 6.92 9.80 -1.47
N ALA A 88 6.85 10.65 -0.45
CA ALA A 88 6.03 10.40 0.74
C ALA A 88 4.51 10.63 0.53
N LYS A 89 4.12 11.28 -0.58
CA LYS A 89 2.72 11.44 -1.04
C LYS A 89 1.77 11.88 0.08
N GLY A 90 2.17 12.88 0.86
CA GLY A 90 1.31 13.43 1.91
C GLY A 90 1.16 12.58 3.18
N ILE A 91 1.76 11.38 3.26
CA ILE A 91 1.69 10.54 4.47
C ILE A 91 2.60 11.11 5.57
N PRO A 92 2.05 11.66 6.68
CA PRO A 92 2.84 12.35 7.71
C PRO A 92 3.95 11.48 8.32
N LEU A 93 3.66 10.20 8.51
CA LEU A 93 4.58 9.25 9.11
C LEU A 93 5.78 8.96 8.20
N VAL A 94 5.54 8.80 6.90
CA VAL A 94 6.60 8.60 5.91
C VAL A 94 7.49 9.84 5.86
N LEU A 95 6.90 11.04 5.81
CA LEU A 95 7.63 12.31 5.84
C LEU A 95 8.55 12.40 7.07
N LYS A 96 8.04 12.06 8.26
CA LYS A 96 8.84 12.04 9.50
C LYS A 96 9.97 11.03 9.44
N VAL A 97 9.71 9.81 8.98
CA VAL A 97 10.74 8.74 8.88
C VAL A 97 11.87 9.17 7.94
N LEU A 98 11.52 9.71 6.77
CA LEU A 98 12.50 10.19 5.80
C LEU A 98 13.27 11.39 6.31
N GLY A 99 12.59 12.35 6.94
CA GLY A 99 13.26 13.53 7.51
C GLY A 99 14.29 13.13 8.56
N HIS A 100 13.93 12.26 9.50
CA HIS A 100 14.86 11.76 10.52
C HIS A 100 16.04 11.00 9.92
N LEU A 101 15.80 10.15 8.90
CA LEU A 101 16.85 9.39 8.21
C LEU A 101 17.93 10.31 7.61
N LEU A 102 17.52 11.49 7.14
CA LEU A 102 18.34 12.43 6.38
C LEU A 102 18.90 13.57 7.24
N ARG A 103 18.45 13.68 8.49
CA ARG A 103 18.81 14.79 9.39
C ARG A 103 20.32 14.83 9.62
N GLY A 104 20.91 15.99 9.32
CA GLY A 104 22.34 16.24 9.51
C GLY A 104 23.26 15.56 8.48
N LYS A 105 22.72 14.84 7.50
CA LYS A 105 23.50 14.22 6.43
C LYS A 105 23.85 15.22 5.33
N ASP A 106 24.93 14.94 4.60
CA ASP A 106 25.32 15.69 3.41
C ASP A 106 24.39 15.37 2.23
N LYS A 107 24.56 16.13 1.15
CA LYS A 107 23.74 16.05 -0.05
C LYS A 107 23.93 14.75 -0.84
N GLU A 108 25.12 14.18 -0.82
CA GLU A 108 25.42 12.94 -1.55
C GLU A 108 24.67 11.77 -0.92
N ILE A 109 24.62 11.73 0.41
CA ILE A 109 23.80 10.77 1.15
C ILE A 109 22.31 10.97 0.83
N TRP A 110 21.80 12.21 0.77
CA TRP A 110 20.40 12.45 0.38
C TRP A 110 20.08 11.91 -1.01
N LYS A 111 20.96 12.17 -2.00
CA LYS A 111 20.82 11.64 -3.36
C LYS A 111 20.85 10.12 -3.37
N SER A 112 21.82 9.52 -2.67
CA SER A 112 21.96 8.06 -2.55
C SER A 112 20.73 7.41 -1.90
N GLN A 113 20.19 8.01 -0.84
CA GLN A 113 18.96 7.54 -0.20
C GLN A 113 17.75 7.63 -1.12
N LEU A 114 17.62 8.70 -1.90
CA LEU A 114 16.55 8.83 -2.89
C LEU A 114 16.64 7.73 -3.95
N GLU A 115 17.84 7.45 -4.47
CA GLU A 115 18.05 6.36 -5.44
C GLU A 115 17.77 4.98 -4.83
N ARG A 116 18.04 4.80 -3.53
CA ARG A 116 17.69 3.57 -2.81
C ARG A 116 16.19 3.41 -2.66
N LEU A 117 15.46 4.47 -2.31
CA LEU A 117 14.00 4.44 -2.14
C LEU A 117 13.26 4.10 -3.43
N LYS A 118 13.79 4.48 -4.59
CA LYS A 118 13.26 4.06 -5.91
C LYS A 118 13.32 2.55 -6.15
N LYS A 119 14.14 1.82 -5.39
CA LYS A 119 14.34 0.37 -5.53
C LYS A 119 13.67 -0.40 -4.39
N VAL A 120 13.83 0.10 -3.16
CA VAL A 120 13.41 -0.57 -1.93
C VAL A 120 12.84 0.47 -0.97
N GLN A 121 11.57 0.28 -0.60
CA GLN A 121 10.89 1.07 0.43
C GLN A 121 11.62 0.95 1.77
N SER A 122 11.59 2.03 2.56
CA SER A 122 12.13 2.04 3.92
C SER A 122 11.47 0.96 4.79
N LYS A 123 12.26 0.12 5.46
CA LYS A 123 11.76 -0.93 6.37
C LYS A 123 10.73 -0.41 7.38
N LYS A 124 10.98 0.75 7.97
CA LYS A 124 10.05 1.34 8.95
C LYS A 124 8.70 1.71 8.33
N VAL A 125 8.68 2.12 7.06
CA VAL A 125 7.43 2.41 6.34
C VAL A 125 6.70 1.10 6.00
N HIS A 126 7.43 0.12 5.49
CA HIS A 126 6.93 -1.22 5.21
C HIS A 126 6.27 -1.85 6.45
N ASP A 127 6.98 -1.90 7.57
CA ASP A 127 6.52 -2.53 8.80
C ASP A 127 5.20 -1.93 9.31
N ILE A 128 4.99 -0.63 9.11
CA ILE A 128 3.79 0.07 9.58
C ILE A 128 2.57 -0.25 8.70
N ILE A 129 2.73 -0.21 7.37
CA ILE A 129 1.64 -0.55 6.45
C ILE A 129 1.31 -2.04 6.56
N LYS A 130 2.33 -2.87 6.77
CA LYS A 130 2.19 -4.30 6.95
C LYS A 130 1.27 -4.67 8.13
N LEU A 131 1.18 -3.86 9.18
CA LEU A 131 0.24 -4.12 10.29
C LEU A 131 -1.20 -4.25 9.80
N SER A 132 -1.65 -3.36 8.92
CA SER A 132 -3.02 -3.44 8.36
C SER A 132 -3.20 -4.62 7.41
N TYR A 133 -2.12 -5.06 6.75
CA TYR A 133 -2.12 -6.26 5.92
C TYR A 133 -2.15 -7.55 6.76
N ASP A 134 -1.41 -7.61 7.86
CA ASP A 134 -1.30 -8.80 8.71
C ASP A 134 -2.66 -9.17 9.34
N ASP A 135 -3.51 -8.17 9.60
CA ASP A 135 -4.89 -8.31 10.07
C ASP A 135 -5.87 -8.91 9.02
N LEU A 136 -5.49 -8.94 7.75
CA LEU A 136 -6.35 -9.49 6.69
C LEU A 136 -6.39 -11.02 6.75
N ASP A 137 -7.53 -11.58 6.36
CA ASP A 137 -7.65 -13.02 6.17
C ASP A 137 -6.85 -13.50 4.95
N ARG A 138 -6.81 -14.82 4.75
CA ARG A 138 -6.01 -15.44 3.69
C ARG A 138 -6.43 -14.98 2.28
N ASP A 139 -7.72 -14.78 2.03
CA ASP A 139 -8.24 -14.49 0.70
C ASP A 139 -8.21 -12.99 0.41
N GLU A 140 -8.44 -12.17 1.42
CA GLU A 140 -8.20 -10.73 1.41
C GLU A 140 -6.73 -10.40 1.12
N LYS A 141 -5.79 -11.12 1.75
CA LYS A 141 -4.35 -11.00 1.45
C LYS A 141 -4.03 -11.30 0.00
N LYS A 142 -4.63 -12.36 -0.57
CA LYS A 142 -4.44 -12.70 -1.99
C LYS A 142 -4.96 -11.59 -2.89
N ILE A 143 -6.18 -11.11 -2.65
CA ILE A 143 -6.77 -10.03 -3.45
C ILE A 143 -5.97 -8.74 -3.33
N PHE A 144 -5.49 -8.40 -2.13
CA PHE A 144 -4.64 -7.22 -1.92
C PHE A 144 -3.37 -7.28 -2.79
N LEU A 145 -2.68 -8.42 -2.78
CA LEU A 145 -1.47 -8.62 -3.59
C LEU A 145 -1.79 -8.68 -5.09
N ASP A 146 -2.89 -9.33 -5.48
CA ASP A 146 -3.37 -9.34 -6.88
C ASP A 146 -3.67 -7.90 -7.33
N ILE A 147 -4.28 -7.07 -6.48
CA ILE A 147 -4.57 -5.67 -6.78
C ILE A 147 -3.29 -4.87 -7.00
N ALA A 148 -2.33 -5.02 -6.09
CA ALA A 148 -1.06 -4.31 -6.19
C ALA A 148 -0.27 -4.68 -7.45
N CYS A 149 -0.33 -5.95 -7.87
CA CYS A 149 0.39 -6.45 -9.03
C CYS A 149 -0.31 -6.10 -10.35
N PHE A 150 -1.58 -6.46 -10.51
CA PHE A 150 -2.25 -6.33 -11.81
C PHE A 150 -2.61 -4.90 -12.17
N PHE A 151 -2.79 -4.02 -11.19
CA PHE A 151 -3.58 -2.80 -11.38
C PHE A 151 -2.75 -1.50 -11.30
N ASP A 152 -1.43 -1.61 -11.48
CA ASP A 152 -0.54 -0.45 -11.62
C ASP A 152 -0.94 0.40 -12.85
N GLY A 153 -1.42 1.63 -12.60
CA GLY A 153 -1.79 2.59 -13.64
C GLY A 153 -3.06 2.28 -14.44
N LEU A 154 -3.77 1.18 -14.13
CA LEU A 154 -5.01 0.82 -14.82
C LEU A 154 -6.22 1.32 -14.01
N ASN A 155 -7.02 2.23 -14.59
CA ASN A 155 -8.28 2.73 -14.01
C ASN A 155 -9.37 1.64 -13.99
N LEU A 156 -9.18 0.61 -13.17
CA LEU A 156 -10.02 -0.58 -13.19
C LEU A 156 -11.23 -0.44 -12.29
N LYS A 157 -12.35 -0.85 -12.86
CA LYS A 157 -13.63 -0.83 -12.15
C LYS A 157 -13.79 -2.11 -11.35
N VAL A 158 -14.51 -2.04 -10.22
CA VAL A 158 -14.89 -3.19 -9.39
C VAL A 158 -15.41 -4.37 -10.23
N LYS A 159 -16.24 -4.09 -11.25
CA LYS A 159 -16.78 -5.12 -12.16
C LYS A 159 -15.72 -5.89 -12.95
N HIS A 160 -14.62 -5.24 -13.33
CA HIS A 160 -13.52 -5.89 -14.06
C HIS A 160 -12.72 -6.77 -13.12
N ILE A 161 -12.43 -6.29 -11.91
CA ILE A 161 -11.73 -7.07 -10.88
C ILE A 161 -12.55 -8.32 -10.53
N LYS A 162 -13.87 -8.18 -10.34
CA LYS A 162 -14.77 -9.31 -10.13
C LYS A 162 -14.73 -10.34 -11.26
N PHE A 163 -14.61 -9.88 -12.51
CA PHE A 163 -14.54 -10.76 -13.67
C PHE A 163 -13.19 -11.48 -13.76
N LEU A 164 -12.09 -10.76 -13.53
CA LEU A 164 -10.72 -11.31 -13.61
C LEU A 164 -10.41 -12.28 -12.46
N LEU A 165 -11.07 -12.12 -11.32
CA LEU A 165 -10.88 -12.94 -10.13
C LEU A 165 -12.08 -13.88 -9.89
N LYS A 166 -12.84 -14.19 -10.94
CA LYS A 166 -14.10 -14.95 -10.86
C LYS A 166 -13.87 -16.43 -10.53
N ASP A 167 -12.76 -17.00 -10.97
CA ASP A 167 -12.43 -18.43 -10.81
C ASP A 167 -11.81 -18.74 -9.43
N HIS A 168 -12.10 -17.89 -8.45
CA HIS A 168 -11.68 -18.06 -7.06
C HIS A 168 -12.88 -18.37 -6.19
N ASP A 169 -12.71 -19.32 -5.26
CA ASP A 169 -13.76 -19.76 -4.31
C ASP A 169 -14.15 -18.69 -3.27
N TYR A 170 -13.61 -17.47 -3.36
CA TYR A 170 -13.80 -16.38 -2.39
C TYR A 170 -14.56 -15.19 -2.96
N SER A 171 -15.28 -14.47 -2.07
CA SER A 171 -16.08 -13.31 -2.44
C SER A 171 -15.21 -12.07 -2.68
N VAL A 172 -14.86 -11.83 -3.95
CA VAL A 172 -14.11 -10.63 -4.38
C VAL A 172 -14.76 -9.33 -3.89
N ILE A 173 -16.09 -9.27 -3.86
CA ILE A 173 -16.81 -8.07 -3.41
C ILE A 173 -16.60 -7.84 -1.90
N ALA A 174 -16.73 -8.88 -1.09
CA ALA A 174 -16.53 -8.77 0.36
C ALA A 174 -15.09 -8.39 0.70
N SER A 175 -14.10 -8.98 0.03
CA SER A 175 -12.70 -8.62 0.24
C SER A 175 -12.39 -7.20 -0.23
N LEU A 176 -12.96 -6.72 -1.35
CA LEU A 176 -12.79 -5.32 -1.75
C LEU A 176 -13.38 -4.35 -0.72
N GLU A 177 -14.52 -4.70 -0.14
CA GLU A 177 -15.11 -3.92 0.94
C GLU A 177 -14.22 -3.90 2.19
N ARG A 178 -13.68 -5.06 2.60
CA ARG A 178 -12.72 -5.14 3.70
C ARG A 178 -11.47 -4.29 3.47
N LEU A 179 -10.85 -4.41 2.30
CA LEU A 179 -9.65 -3.64 1.96
C LEU A 179 -9.94 -2.13 1.99
N LYS A 180 -11.14 -1.70 1.59
CA LYS A 180 -11.59 -0.31 1.71
C LYS A 180 -11.75 0.12 3.17
N ASP A 181 -12.33 -0.73 4.00
CA ASP A 181 -12.56 -0.45 5.42
C ASP A 181 -11.26 -0.39 6.24
N LYS A 182 -10.26 -1.20 5.86
CA LYS A 182 -8.88 -1.16 6.36
C LYS A 182 -8.04 -0.02 5.75
N THR A 183 -8.63 0.81 4.89
CA THR A 183 -7.97 1.93 4.19
C THR A 183 -6.79 1.54 3.30
N LEU A 184 -6.72 0.27 2.90
CA LEU A 184 -5.66 -0.26 2.02
C LEU A 184 -5.92 0.06 0.54
N ILE A 185 -7.18 0.28 0.19
CA ILE A 185 -7.62 0.77 -1.13
C ILE A 185 -8.66 1.87 -0.97
N SER A 186 -8.90 2.59 -2.06
CA SER A 186 -10.03 3.49 -2.21
C SER A 186 -10.88 3.07 -3.42
N ILE A 187 -12.18 3.36 -3.36
CA ILE A 187 -13.11 3.11 -4.46
C ILE A 187 -13.80 4.44 -4.76
N SER A 188 -13.61 4.96 -5.98
CA SER A 188 -14.22 6.21 -6.40
C SER A 188 -15.72 6.06 -6.69
N GLN A 189 -16.43 7.19 -6.85
CA GLN A 189 -17.84 7.20 -7.28
C GLN A 189 -18.07 6.50 -8.62
N GLN A 190 -17.04 6.45 -9.48
CA GLN A 190 -17.08 5.74 -10.77
C GLN A 190 -16.74 4.25 -10.63
N ASN A 191 -16.70 3.73 -9.40
CA ASN A 191 -16.31 2.38 -9.02
C ASN A 191 -14.88 2.01 -9.42
N ILE A 192 -13.98 3.00 -9.54
CA ILE A 192 -12.57 2.75 -9.84
C ILE A 192 -11.85 2.41 -8.54
N VAL A 193 -11.15 1.27 -8.53
CA VAL A 193 -10.32 0.85 -7.40
C VAL A 193 -8.94 1.48 -7.55
N SER A 194 -8.41 2.05 -6.47
CA SER A 194 -7.08 2.65 -6.43
C SER A 194 -6.36 2.26 -5.15
N MET A 195 -5.07 1.95 -5.28
CA MET A 195 -4.16 1.68 -4.17
C MET A 195 -3.12 2.78 -4.12
N HIS A 196 -2.82 3.29 -2.94
CA HIS A 196 -1.81 4.33 -2.77
C HIS A 196 -0.40 3.78 -3.06
N ASP A 197 0.44 4.53 -3.77
CA ASP A 197 1.78 4.10 -4.24
C ASP A 197 2.61 3.42 -3.12
N ILE A 198 2.61 4.01 -1.92
CA ILE A 198 3.37 3.49 -0.77
C ILE A 198 2.80 2.14 -0.26
N ILE A 199 1.48 1.94 -0.32
CA ILE A 199 0.83 0.68 0.03
C ILE A 199 1.15 -0.38 -1.02
N GLN A 200 1.14 0.02 -2.29
CA GLN A 200 1.50 -0.85 -3.41
C GLN A 200 2.98 -1.29 -3.34
N GLU A 201 3.90 -0.39 -3.00
CA GLU A 201 5.30 -0.73 -2.73
C GLU A 201 5.44 -1.77 -1.61
N THR A 202 4.67 -1.63 -0.52
CA THR A 202 4.64 -2.62 0.57
C THR A 202 4.14 -3.96 0.05
N ALA A 203 3.07 -3.99 -0.74
CA ALA A 203 2.51 -5.20 -1.33
C ALA A 203 3.51 -5.92 -2.24
N TRP A 204 4.25 -5.20 -3.09
CA TRP A 204 5.31 -5.79 -3.91
C TRP A 204 6.44 -6.38 -3.07
N GLN A 205 6.82 -5.72 -1.97
CA GLN A 205 7.82 -6.28 -1.06
C GLN A 205 7.33 -7.54 -0.36
N ILE A 206 6.06 -7.61 0.04
CA ILE A 206 5.45 -8.82 0.60
C ILE A 206 5.47 -9.95 -0.44
N ALA A 207 4.99 -9.68 -1.67
CA ALA A 207 4.98 -10.67 -2.75
C ALA A 207 6.39 -11.21 -3.08
N ARG A 208 7.42 -10.37 -2.99
CA ARG A 208 8.84 -10.78 -3.13
C ARG A 208 9.37 -11.58 -1.95
N GLN A 209 8.81 -11.44 -0.76
CA GLN A 209 9.22 -12.22 0.42
C GLN A 209 8.57 -13.61 0.43
N GLU A 210 7.34 -13.72 -0.07
CA GLU A 210 6.67 -15.02 -0.29
C GLU A 210 7.47 -15.97 -1.22
N SER A 211 8.44 -15.43 -1.97
CA SER A 211 9.17 -16.14 -3.02
C SER A 211 10.64 -16.44 -2.74
N ILE A 212 11.15 -16.12 -1.54
CA ILE A 212 12.57 -16.32 -1.20
C ILE A 212 12.93 -17.82 -1.10
N GLU A 213 11.96 -18.72 -0.97
CA GLU A 213 12.21 -20.16 -0.84
C GLU A 213 12.32 -20.92 -2.19
N ASP A 214 11.69 -20.44 -3.28
CA ASP A 214 11.84 -21.00 -4.65
C ASP A 214 11.32 -20.02 -5.72
N LEU A 215 12.12 -19.71 -6.75
CA LEU A 215 11.67 -18.93 -7.91
C LEU A 215 10.50 -19.63 -8.63
N ARG A 216 10.43 -20.96 -8.56
CA ARG A 216 9.36 -21.77 -9.15
C ARG A 216 8.06 -21.74 -8.32
N SER A 217 8.07 -21.25 -7.08
CA SER A 217 6.84 -21.05 -6.31
C SER A 217 6.27 -19.63 -6.45
N GLN A 218 6.91 -18.77 -7.26
CA GLN A 218 6.46 -17.40 -7.47
C GLN A 218 5.07 -17.36 -8.10
N SER A 219 4.09 -16.95 -7.30
CA SER A 219 2.75 -16.72 -7.81
C SER A 219 2.60 -15.36 -8.48
N ARG A 220 3.51 -14.41 -8.26
CA ARG A 220 3.40 -13.04 -8.77
C ARG A 220 4.77 -12.51 -9.20
N LEU A 221 4.96 -12.28 -10.50
CA LEU A 221 6.21 -11.79 -11.07
C LEU A 221 6.12 -10.29 -11.33
N SER A 222 7.08 -9.51 -10.84
CA SER A 222 7.09 -8.04 -11.01
C SER A 222 8.44 -7.44 -11.37
N ASP A 223 9.53 -8.20 -11.19
CA ASP A 223 10.87 -7.75 -11.58
C ASP A 223 11.11 -8.05 -13.07
N PRO A 224 11.55 -7.06 -13.88
CA PRO A 224 11.80 -7.27 -15.30
C PRO A 224 12.81 -8.37 -15.62
N ASP A 225 13.85 -8.53 -14.78
CA ASP A 225 14.87 -9.55 -15.00
C ASP A 225 14.31 -10.94 -14.64
N GLU A 226 13.53 -11.06 -13.55
CA GLU A 226 12.81 -12.29 -13.21
C GLU A 226 11.81 -12.70 -14.30
N ILE A 227 11.03 -11.74 -14.79
CA ILE A 227 10.07 -11.95 -15.88
C ILE A 227 10.80 -12.41 -17.15
N TYR A 228 11.92 -11.76 -17.50
CA TYR A 228 12.73 -12.16 -18.65
C TYR A 228 13.24 -13.59 -18.52
N GLN A 229 13.76 -13.98 -17.34
CA GLN A 229 14.24 -15.34 -17.08
C GLN A 229 13.12 -16.36 -17.24
N VAL A 230 11.98 -16.13 -16.59
CA VAL A 230 10.81 -17.02 -16.68
C VAL A 230 10.32 -17.16 -18.12
N LEU A 231 10.25 -16.05 -18.86
CA LEU A 231 9.80 -16.01 -20.26
C LEU A 231 10.78 -16.67 -21.22
N LYS A 232 12.09 -16.46 -21.03
CA LYS A 232 13.14 -16.97 -21.91
C LYS A 232 13.34 -18.47 -21.77
N TYR A 233 13.34 -18.96 -20.54
CA TYR A 233 13.63 -20.37 -20.24
C TYR A 233 12.36 -21.21 -20.08
N ASN A 234 11.17 -20.60 -20.21
CA ASN A 234 9.88 -21.26 -20.03
C ASN A 234 9.76 -21.97 -18.67
N GLU A 235 10.43 -21.42 -17.65
CA GLU A 235 10.53 -21.99 -16.30
C GLU A 235 9.35 -21.60 -15.40
N GLY A 236 8.31 -20.99 -15.97
CA GLY A 236 7.12 -20.63 -15.21
C GLY A 236 6.45 -21.86 -14.60
N SER A 237 6.00 -21.76 -13.36
CA SER A 237 5.23 -22.83 -12.70
C SER A 237 3.72 -22.64 -12.90
N GLU A 238 2.94 -23.67 -12.58
CA GLU A 238 1.47 -23.59 -12.48
C GLU A 238 1.02 -22.66 -11.32
N ALA A 239 1.94 -22.25 -10.45
CA ALA A 239 1.64 -21.35 -9.33
C ALA A 239 1.56 -19.88 -9.75
N ILE A 240 2.05 -19.51 -10.95
CA ILE A 240 2.02 -18.12 -11.45
C ILE A 240 0.57 -17.66 -11.64
N ARG A 241 0.13 -16.77 -10.76
CA ARG A 241 -1.14 -16.06 -10.79
C ARG A 241 -1.05 -14.75 -11.56
N SER A 242 0.04 -14.00 -11.44
CA SER A 242 0.18 -12.67 -12.07
C SER A 242 1.58 -12.37 -12.59
N ILE A 243 1.65 -11.60 -13.68
CA ILE A 243 2.89 -11.05 -14.24
C ILE A 243 2.69 -9.57 -14.52
N VAL A 244 3.55 -8.73 -13.94
CA VAL A 244 3.50 -7.27 -14.06
C VAL A 244 4.59 -6.81 -15.01
N ILE A 245 4.23 -6.55 -16.26
CA ILE A 245 5.19 -6.14 -17.30
C ILE A 245 5.21 -4.61 -17.38
N ASN A 246 6.20 -3.98 -16.75
CA ASN A 246 6.47 -2.56 -17.00
C ASN A 246 7.35 -2.40 -18.26
N LEU A 247 6.70 -2.31 -19.42
CA LEU A 247 7.37 -2.20 -20.73
C LEU A 247 8.35 -1.01 -20.83
N SER A 248 8.12 0.07 -20.07
CA SER A 248 9.02 1.24 -20.07
C SER A 248 10.35 0.98 -19.35
N ARG A 249 10.40 -0.03 -18.47
CA ARG A 249 11.60 -0.42 -17.71
C ARG A 249 12.34 -1.60 -18.31
N MET A 250 11.76 -2.27 -19.32
CA MET A 250 12.38 -3.42 -19.98
C MET A 250 13.33 -2.94 -21.09
N LYS A 251 14.64 -3.09 -20.86
CA LYS A 251 15.64 -2.85 -21.90
C LYS A 251 15.68 -4.07 -22.81
N GLN A 252 15.11 -3.94 -24.01
CA GLN A 252 15.20 -4.91 -25.12
C GLN A 252 14.68 -6.32 -24.79
N LEU A 253 13.37 -6.49 -24.95
CA LEU A 253 12.74 -7.80 -24.98
C LEU A 253 12.58 -8.25 -26.44
N GLU A 254 13.48 -9.12 -26.92
CA GLU A 254 13.13 -10.04 -28.02
C GLU A 254 12.30 -11.17 -27.41
N LEU A 255 11.00 -10.94 -27.25
CA LEU A 255 10.05 -11.95 -26.77
C LEU A 255 9.95 -13.06 -27.81
N ASN A 256 10.34 -14.29 -27.45
CA ASN A 256 10.02 -15.46 -28.27
C ASN A 256 8.48 -15.63 -28.31
N PRO A 257 7.83 -15.64 -29.48
CA PRO A 257 6.39 -15.85 -29.61
C PRO A 257 5.87 -17.11 -28.89
N GLN A 258 6.71 -18.14 -28.77
CA GLN A 258 6.38 -19.39 -28.07
C GLN A 258 6.25 -19.20 -26.56
N GLY A 259 7.07 -18.35 -25.93
CA GLY A 259 6.98 -18.06 -24.50
C GLY A 259 5.69 -17.30 -24.13
N LEU A 260 5.25 -16.38 -25.00
CA LEU A 260 3.96 -15.69 -24.84
C LEU A 260 2.76 -16.62 -25.05
N ALA A 261 2.85 -17.58 -25.98
CA ALA A 261 1.80 -18.57 -26.20
C ALA A 261 1.65 -19.55 -25.02
N VAL A 262 2.74 -19.89 -24.34
CA VAL A 262 2.69 -20.69 -23.10
C VAL A 262 2.01 -19.91 -21.98
N LEU A 263 2.25 -18.60 -21.87
CA LEU A 263 1.51 -17.76 -20.92
C LEU A 263 0.03 -17.62 -21.26
N SER A 264 -0.33 -17.39 -22.54
CA SER A 264 -1.75 -17.26 -22.90
C SER A 264 -2.53 -18.55 -22.69
N SER A 265 -1.93 -19.71 -22.96
CA SER A 265 -2.56 -21.02 -22.70
C SER A 265 -2.68 -21.37 -21.22
N ARG A 266 -1.85 -20.79 -20.36
CA ARG A 266 -1.91 -20.95 -18.90
C ARG A 266 -2.85 -19.93 -18.24
N ILE A 267 -2.88 -18.69 -18.73
CA ILE A 267 -3.82 -17.65 -18.29
C ILE A 267 -5.25 -17.98 -18.74
N ASN A 268 -5.45 -18.58 -19.92
CA ASN A 268 -6.76 -19.02 -20.42
C ASN A 268 -7.23 -20.36 -19.84
N ARG A 269 -6.47 -20.96 -18.91
CA ARG A 269 -6.83 -22.20 -18.20
C ARG A 269 -7.23 -21.96 -16.74
N ILE A 270 -7.17 -20.72 -16.28
CA ILE A 270 -7.77 -20.23 -15.03
C ILE A 270 -9.17 -19.73 -15.39
#